data_AF-A0A0F9I0Y3-F1
#
_entry.id   AF-A0A0F9I0Y3-F1
#
_cell.length_a   1.000
_cell.length_b   1.000
_cell.length_c   1.000
_cell.angle_alpha   90.00
_cell.angle_beta   90.00
_cell.angle_gamma   90.00
#
_symmetry.space_group_name_H-M   'P 1'
#
loop_
_entity.id
_entity.type
_entity.pdbx_description
1 polymer ?
#
loop_
_entity_poly.entity_id
_entity_poly.type
_entity_poly.pdbx_seq_one_letter_code
_entity_poly.pdbx_strand_id
1 'polypeptide(L)'
;MGKAISKAAKQSARARAARWAAANPERVREVKKAYRLRNLDRIRAEERDRYHTVRRAALDAYGGVCQCCGEAEEMFLAIDHVNGHGNEHRKLVGRNLYYELKKMAYPKGYQTLCHNCNAAKGFYGQCPHSMKQ
;
A
#
# COMPACT_ATOMS: atom_id res chain seq x y z
N MET A 1 -9.84 -34.71 23.47
CA MET A 1 -9.34 -35.01 22.11
C MET A 1 -10.36 -34.54 21.08
N GLY A 2 -10.13 -33.39 20.43
CA GLY A 2 -11.07 -32.85 19.42
C GLY A 2 -10.94 -33.58 18.09
N LYS A 3 -12.02 -34.20 17.60
CA LYS A 3 -12.03 -34.87 16.29
C LYS A 3 -11.79 -33.85 15.18
N ALA A 4 -10.75 -34.07 14.38
CA ALA A 4 -10.44 -33.24 13.23
C ALA A 4 -11.55 -33.35 12.17
N ILE A 5 -12.12 -32.21 11.77
CA ILE A 5 -13.15 -32.15 10.72
C ILE A 5 -12.50 -32.43 9.36
N SER A 6 -13.11 -33.34 8.59
CA SER A 6 -12.61 -33.74 7.25
C SER A 6 -12.63 -32.59 6.24
N LYS A 7 -11.74 -32.64 5.24
CA LYS A 7 -11.64 -31.65 4.16
C LYS A 7 -12.96 -31.50 3.38
N ALA A 8 -13.63 -32.61 3.08
CA ALA A 8 -14.92 -32.64 2.39
C ALA A 8 -16.03 -31.96 3.20
N ALA A 9 -16.09 -32.19 4.52
CA ALA A 9 -17.04 -31.54 5.40
C ALA A 9 -16.82 -30.01 5.46
N LYS A 10 -15.57 -29.56 5.48
CA LYS A 10 -15.21 -28.13 5.40
C LYS A 10 -15.65 -27.50 4.08
N GLN A 11 -15.50 -28.22 2.97
CA GLN A 11 -15.87 -27.74 1.63
C GLN A 11 -17.40 -27.61 1.48
N SER A 12 -18.15 -28.60 1.97
CA SER A 12 -19.62 -28.57 2.00
C SER A 12 -20.15 -27.42 2.88
N ALA A 13 -19.55 -27.18 4.05
CA ALA A 13 -19.91 -26.06 4.91
C ALA A 13 -19.65 -24.70 4.23
N ARG A 14 -18.52 -24.54 3.54
CA ARG A 14 -18.21 -23.31 2.78
C ARG A 14 -19.20 -23.07 1.66
N ALA A 15 -19.56 -24.11 0.90
CA ALA A 15 -20.55 -24.01 -0.17
C ALA A 15 -21.92 -23.58 0.37
N ARG A 16 -22.35 -24.14 1.51
CA ARG A 16 -23.60 -23.75 2.18
C ARG A 16 -23.57 -22.29 2.66
N ALA A 17 -22.48 -21.87 3.29
CA ALA A 17 -22.31 -20.48 3.74
C ALA A 17 -22.31 -19.49 2.56
N ALA A 18 -21.67 -19.84 1.44
CA ALA A 18 -21.67 -19.03 0.23
C ALA A 18 -23.07 -18.88 -0.35
N ARG A 19 -23.85 -19.97 -0.43
CA ARG A 19 -25.25 -19.94 -0.88
C ARG A 19 -26.12 -19.08 0.03
N TRP A 20 -25.99 -19.24 1.36
CA TRP A 20 -26.72 -18.40 2.31
C TRP A 20 -26.36 -16.92 2.16
N ALA A 21 -25.07 -16.60 2.01
CA ALA A 21 -24.62 -15.22 1.84
C ALA A 21 -25.14 -14.60 0.53
N ALA A 22 -25.17 -15.36 -0.55
CA ALA A 22 -25.73 -14.92 -1.83
C ALA A 22 -27.25 -14.67 -1.75
N ALA A 23 -27.98 -15.50 -0.98
CA ALA A 23 -29.41 -15.34 -0.75
C ALA A 23 -29.76 -14.24 0.29
N ASN A 24 -28.78 -13.73 1.05
CA ASN A 24 -29.00 -12.76 2.14
C ASN A 24 -28.02 -11.55 2.04
N PRO A 25 -27.97 -10.83 0.90
CA PRO A 25 -26.95 -9.80 0.68
C PRO A 25 -27.05 -8.63 1.65
N GLU A 26 -28.26 -8.24 2.06
CA GLU A 26 -28.47 -7.14 3.01
C GLU A 26 -28.00 -7.50 4.41
N ARG A 27 -28.42 -8.66 4.96
CA ARG A 27 -27.95 -9.14 6.27
C ARG A 27 -26.42 -9.25 6.31
N VAL A 28 -25.82 -9.76 5.23
CA VAL A 28 -24.36 -9.84 5.12
C VAL A 28 -23.74 -8.44 5.17
N ARG A 29 -24.33 -7.46 4.47
CA ARG A 29 -23.84 -6.06 4.47
C ARG A 29 -23.96 -5.42 5.86
N GLU A 30 -25.08 -5.60 6.55
CA GLU A 30 -25.31 -5.06 7.89
C GLU A 30 -24.34 -5.64 8.92
N VAL A 31 -24.17 -6.96 8.93
CA VAL A 31 -23.22 -7.64 9.84
C VAL A 31 -21.80 -7.15 9.58
N LYS A 32 -21.39 -7.05 8.30
CA LYS A 32 -20.06 -6.50 7.93
C LYS A 32 -19.90 -5.06 8.39
N LYS A 33 -20.92 -4.21 8.20
CA LYS A 33 -20.91 -2.81 8.66
C LYS A 33 -20.75 -2.74 10.18
N ALA A 34 -21.55 -3.51 10.92
CA ALA A 34 -21.51 -3.53 12.38
C ALA A 34 -20.17 -4.05 12.91
N TYR A 35 -19.58 -5.06 12.27
CA TYR A 35 -18.24 -5.55 12.60
C TYR A 35 -17.19 -4.46 12.36
N ARG A 36 -17.21 -3.80 11.20
CA ARG A 36 -16.26 -2.73 10.87
C ARG A 36 -16.33 -1.57 11.87
N LEU A 37 -17.54 -1.14 12.23
CA LEU A 37 -17.73 -0.05 13.20
C LEU A 37 -17.17 -0.43 14.58
N ARG A 38 -17.47 -1.65 15.06
CA ARG A 38 -16.95 -2.15 16.34
C ARG A 38 -15.44 -2.34 16.38
N ASN A 39 -14.79 -2.48 15.23
CA ASN A 39 -13.36 -2.75 15.12
C ASN A 39 -12.58 -1.62 14.42
N LEU A 40 -13.18 -0.44 14.27
CA LEU A 40 -12.65 0.60 13.39
C LEU A 40 -11.23 1.02 13.79
N ASP A 41 -10.99 1.21 15.09
CA ASP A 41 -9.69 1.64 15.60
C ASP A 41 -8.62 0.57 15.41
N ARG A 42 -8.95 -0.69 15.71
CA ARG A 42 -8.07 -1.83 15.44
C ARG A 42 -7.73 -1.95 13.95
N ILE A 43 -8.74 -1.87 13.08
CA ILE A 43 -8.55 -1.93 11.62
C ILE A 43 -7.62 -0.79 11.16
N ARG A 44 -7.84 0.43 11.65
CA ARG A 44 -7.01 1.60 11.30
C ARG A 44 -5.57 1.47 11.81
N ALA A 45 -5.38 0.94 13.01
CA ALA A 45 -4.05 0.68 13.56
C ALA A 45 -3.31 -0.36 12.69
N GLU A 46 -3.96 -1.50 12.41
CA GLU A 46 -3.40 -2.54 11.54
C GLU A 46 -3.09 -2.02 10.11
N GLU A 47 -3.95 -1.18 9.55
CA GLU A 47 -3.74 -0.54 8.25
C GLU A 47 -2.53 0.42 8.28
N ARG A 48 -2.38 1.18 9.36
CA ARG A 48 -1.25 2.10 9.57
C ARG A 48 0.07 1.33 9.68
N ASP A 49 0.11 0.31 10.53
CA ASP A 49 1.31 -0.51 10.73
C ASP A 49 1.73 -1.19 9.42
N ARG A 50 0.77 -1.79 8.71
CA ARG A 50 1.00 -2.39 7.39
C ARG A 50 1.54 -1.36 6.40
N TYR A 51 0.99 -0.14 6.39
CA TYR A 51 1.48 0.93 5.53
C TYR A 51 2.94 1.28 5.86
N HIS A 52 3.28 1.47 7.14
CA HIS A 52 4.65 1.78 7.55
C HIS A 52 5.63 0.68 7.16
N THR A 53 5.30 -0.59 7.40
CA THR A 53 6.15 -1.72 7.02
C THR A 53 6.42 -1.75 5.52
N VAL A 54 5.38 -1.58 4.70
CA VAL A 54 5.51 -1.65 3.24
C VAL A 54 6.20 -0.41 2.66
N ARG A 55 5.97 0.76 3.25
CA ARG A 55 6.67 2.00 2.90
C ARG A 55 8.17 1.89 3.19
N ARG A 56 8.54 1.48 4.40
CA ARG A 56 9.94 1.30 4.81
C ARG A 56 10.67 0.37 3.85
N ALA A 57 10.11 -0.82 3.60
CA ALA A 57 10.71 -1.78 2.67
C ALA A 57 10.89 -1.22 1.25
N ALA A 58 9.97 -0.37 0.78
CA ALA A 58 10.14 0.28 -0.51
C ALA A 58 11.25 1.33 -0.49
N LEU A 59 11.32 2.18 0.53
CA LEU A 59 12.41 3.16 0.68
C LEU A 59 13.77 2.46 0.70
N ASP A 60 13.89 1.38 1.48
CA ASP A 60 15.13 0.60 1.58
C ASP A 60 15.52 -0.01 0.22
N ALA A 61 14.55 -0.56 -0.52
CA ALA A 61 14.78 -1.13 -1.86
C ALA A 61 15.26 -0.07 -2.88
N TYR A 62 14.93 1.20 -2.67
CA TYR A 62 15.34 2.33 -3.50
C TYR A 62 16.41 3.21 -2.81
N GLY A 63 17.21 2.61 -1.92
CA GLY A 63 18.43 3.19 -1.37
C GLY A 63 18.28 3.97 -0.05
N GLY A 64 17.05 4.24 0.41
CA GLY A 64 16.80 4.87 1.72
C GLY A 64 17.30 6.30 1.87
N VAL A 65 17.74 6.94 0.79
CA VAL A 65 18.25 8.33 0.78
C VAL A 65 17.77 9.07 -0.45
N CYS A 66 17.56 10.38 -0.30
CA CYS A 66 17.20 11.27 -1.39
C CYS A 66 18.32 11.31 -2.43
N GLN A 67 18.02 10.85 -3.64
CA GLN A 67 18.98 10.83 -4.77
C GLN A 67 19.39 12.23 -5.26
N CYS A 68 18.76 13.30 -4.76
CA CYS A 68 19.05 14.67 -5.15
C CYS A 68 19.91 15.42 -4.12
N CYS A 69 19.57 15.35 -2.83
CA CYS A 69 20.21 16.17 -1.79
C CYS A 69 20.78 15.37 -0.62
N GLY A 70 20.73 14.04 -0.65
CA GLY A 70 21.30 13.18 0.39
C GLY A 70 20.50 13.08 1.70
N GLU A 71 19.33 13.72 1.80
CA GLU A 71 18.43 13.54 2.96
C GLU A 71 18.15 12.06 3.22
N ALA A 72 18.22 11.63 4.48
CA ALA A 72 18.15 10.23 4.90
C ALA A 72 17.09 9.97 5.98
N GLU A 73 16.52 11.01 6.59
CA GLU A 73 15.46 10.86 7.59
C GLU A 73 14.19 10.31 6.92
N GLU A 74 13.76 9.11 7.33
CA GLU A 74 12.67 8.37 6.68
C GLU A 74 11.39 9.19 6.59
N MET A 75 11.13 10.03 7.59
CA MET A 75 9.93 10.88 7.63
C MET A 75 9.90 11.94 6.53
N PHE A 76 11.05 12.29 5.94
CA PHE A 76 11.12 13.24 4.83
C PHE A 76 11.11 12.57 3.46
N LEU A 77 11.19 11.24 3.37
CA LEU A 77 11.37 10.53 2.11
C LEU A 77 10.05 10.15 1.42
N ALA A 78 10.11 10.03 0.10
CA ALA A 78 9.03 9.55 -0.74
C ALA A 78 9.62 8.80 -1.94
N ILE A 79 8.82 7.90 -2.50
CA ILE A 79 9.14 7.28 -3.78
C ILE A 79 8.63 8.18 -4.91
N ASP A 80 9.53 8.46 -5.85
CA ASP A 80 9.30 9.20 -7.07
C ASP A 80 9.46 8.29 -8.30
N HIS A 81 8.78 8.65 -9.38
CA HIS A 81 8.93 8.02 -10.68
C HIS A 81 10.04 8.74 -11.45
N VAL A 82 11.12 8.03 -11.79
CA VAL A 82 12.32 8.61 -12.42
C VAL A 82 11.96 9.38 -13.70
N ASN A 83 11.09 8.80 -14.52
CA ASN A 83 10.66 9.39 -15.79
C ASN A 83 9.41 10.29 -15.67
N GLY A 84 8.97 10.64 -14.45
CA GLY A 84 7.73 11.37 -14.24
C GLY A 84 6.49 10.48 -14.37
N HIS A 85 5.35 11.04 -14.81
CA HIS A 85 4.06 10.32 -14.97
C HIS A 85 3.48 9.67 -13.70
N GLY A 86 3.97 10.06 -12.51
CA GLY A 86 3.42 9.53 -11.26
C GLY A 86 1.93 9.80 -11.08
N ASN A 87 1.41 10.90 -11.66
CA ASN A 87 -0.02 11.20 -11.67
C ASN A 87 -0.83 10.17 -12.49
N GLU A 88 -0.33 9.77 -13.65
CA GLU A 88 -0.98 8.76 -14.50
C GLU A 88 -0.92 7.38 -13.85
N HIS A 89 0.25 6.99 -13.34
CA HIS A 89 0.37 5.72 -12.62
C HIS A 89 -0.55 5.70 -11.38
N ARG A 90 -0.65 6.78 -10.60
CA ARG A 90 -1.59 6.88 -9.47
C ARG A 90 -3.06 6.76 -9.88
N LYS A 91 -3.45 7.16 -11.10
CA LYS A 91 -4.82 6.92 -11.62
C LYS A 91 -5.07 5.42 -11.87
N LEU A 92 -4.04 4.67 -12.25
CA LEU A 92 -4.13 3.23 -12.51
C LEU A 92 -4.13 2.39 -11.22
N VAL A 93 -3.23 2.68 -10.29
CA VAL A 93 -3.03 1.85 -9.06
C VAL A 93 -3.64 2.45 -7.79
N GLY A 94 -4.16 3.67 -7.87
CA GLY A 94 -4.71 4.38 -6.72
C GLY A 94 -3.66 4.70 -5.66
N ARG A 95 -4.02 4.49 -4.38
CA ARG A 95 -3.18 4.81 -3.20
C ARG A 95 -2.16 3.72 -2.83
N ASN A 96 -2.05 2.66 -3.63
CA ASN A 96 -1.32 1.44 -3.25
C ASN A 96 0.10 1.34 -3.83
N LEU A 97 0.74 2.45 -4.20
CA LEU A 97 2.05 2.45 -4.86
C LEU A 97 3.06 1.52 -4.18
N TYR A 98 3.29 1.68 -2.87
CA TYR A 98 4.26 0.85 -2.14
C TYR A 98 3.93 -0.65 -2.17
N TYR A 99 2.65 -1.01 -2.14
CA TYR A 99 2.22 -2.41 -2.23
C TYR A 99 2.45 -2.96 -3.63
N GLU A 100 2.15 -2.18 -4.67
CA GLU A 100 2.42 -2.57 -6.06
C GLU A 100 3.92 -2.75 -6.31
N LEU A 101 4.76 -1.84 -5.81
CA LEU A 101 6.22 -1.96 -5.89
C LEU A 101 6.70 -3.25 -5.22
N LYS A 102 6.19 -3.57 -4.03
CA LYS A 102 6.50 -4.83 -3.35
C LYS A 102 6.07 -6.05 -4.16
N LYS A 103 4.86 -6.04 -4.74
CA LYS A 103 4.32 -7.13 -5.55
C LYS A 103 5.14 -7.37 -6.83
N MET A 104 5.67 -6.31 -7.41
CA MET A 104 6.54 -6.34 -8.59
C MET A 104 8.02 -6.56 -8.26
N ALA A 105 8.35 -6.89 -7.00
CA ALA A 105 9.72 -7.08 -6.53
C ALA A 105 10.64 -5.87 -6.78
N TYR A 106 10.10 -4.67 -6.57
CA TYR A 106 10.82 -3.39 -6.63
C TYR A 106 11.52 -3.14 -7.98
N PRO A 107 10.75 -2.96 -9.07
CA PRO A 107 11.31 -2.77 -10.40
C PRO A 107 12.09 -1.46 -10.50
N LYS A 108 12.96 -1.36 -11.52
CA LYS A 108 13.63 -0.10 -11.90
C LYS A 108 12.60 0.96 -12.34
N GLY A 109 13.05 2.21 -12.45
CA GLY A 109 12.21 3.34 -12.87
C GLY A 109 11.61 4.15 -11.72
N TYR A 110 11.98 3.81 -10.49
CA TYR A 110 11.62 4.53 -9.27
C TYR A 110 12.88 4.95 -8.52
N GLN A 111 12.77 6.00 -7.71
CA GLN A 111 13.85 6.51 -6.89
C GLN A 111 13.33 7.06 -5.57
N THR A 112 14.19 7.15 -4.57
CA THR A 112 13.88 7.83 -3.31
C THR A 112 14.24 9.31 -3.42
N LEU A 113 13.30 10.19 -3.12
CA LEU A 113 13.52 11.64 -3.01
C LEU A 113 12.93 12.14 -1.68
N CYS A 114 13.50 13.21 -1.11
CA CYS A 114 12.82 13.91 -0.03
C CYS A 114 11.58 14.64 -0.57
N HIS A 115 10.62 14.96 0.30
CA HIS A 115 9.36 15.62 -0.07
C HIS A 115 9.58 16.92 -0.86
N ASN A 116 10.58 17.71 -0.49
CA ASN A 116 10.90 18.96 -1.16
C ASN A 116 11.51 18.73 -2.56
N CYS A 117 12.43 17.77 -2.72
CA CYS A 117 13.00 17.46 -4.02
C CYS A 117 11.97 16.84 -4.97
N ASN A 118 11.11 15.94 -4.46
CA ASN A 118 10.00 15.36 -5.21
C ASN A 118 9.01 16.44 -5.66
N ALA A 119 8.61 17.33 -4.74
CA ALA A 119 7.74 18.46 -5.07
C ALA A 119 8.38 19.39 -6.12
N ALA A 120 9.65 19.75 -5.95
CA ALA A 120 10.35 20.60 -6.90
C ALA A 120 10.41 19.99 -8.30
N LYS A 121 10.70 18.67 -8.41
CA LYS A 121 10.63 17.95 -9.69
C LYS A 121 9.22 18.01 -10.31
N GLY A 122 8.19 17.85 -9.50
CA GLY A 122 6.79 17.91 -9.96
C GLY A 122 6.34 19.31 -10.40
N PHE A 123 6.73 20.36 -9.68
CA PHE A 123 6.30 21.74 -9.96
C PHE A 123 7.17 22.46 -10.99
N TYR A 124 8.48 22.24 -10.95
CA TYR A 124 9.46 22.98 -11.75
C TYR A 124 10.13 22.10 -12.82
N GLY A 125 9.75 20.83 -12.93
CA GLY A 125 10.39 19.84 -13.82
C GLY A 125 11.72 19.29 -13.27
N GLN A 126 12.42 20.06 -12.44
CA GLN A 126 13.68 19.68 -11.81
C GLN A 126 13.86 20.31 -10.42
N CYS A 127 14.74 19.73 -9.61
CA CYS A 127 15.05 20.28 -8.29
C CYS A 127 16.12 21.37 -8.39
N PRO A 128 16.00 22.52 -7.68
CA PRO A 128 17.04 23.55 -7.67
C PRO A 128 18.45 23.06 -7.28
N HIS A 129 18.57 22.00 -6.48
CA HIS A 129 19.87 21.40 -6.16
C HIS A 129 20.58 20.83 -7.40
N SER A 130 19.85 20.37 -8.42
CA SER A 130 20.47 19.86 -9.66
C SER A 130 20.95 20.98 -10.60
N MET A 131 20.57 22.23 -10.35
CA MET A 131 20.98 23.40 -11.15
C MET A 131 22.17 24.14 -10.55
N LYS A 132 22.49 23.92 -9.27
CA LYS A 132 23.43 24.75 -8.49
C LYS A 132 24.71 24.00 -8.08
N GLN A 133 25.08 22.93 -8.78
CA GLN A 133 26.35 22.23 -8.53
C GLN A 133 27.51 22.93 -9.23
#